data_AF-A0AB36CT24-F1
#
_entry.id   AF-A0AB36CT24-F1
#
_cell.length_a   1.000
_cell.length_b   1.000
_cell.length_c   1.000
_cell.angle_alpha   90.00
_cell.angle_beta   90.00
_cell.angle_gamma   90.00
#
_symmetry.space_group_name_H-M   'P 1'
#
loop_
_entity.id
_entity.type
_entity.pdbx_description
1 polymer ?
#
loop_
_entity_poly.entity_id
_entity_poly.type
_entity_poly.pdbx_seq_one_letter_code
_entity_poly.pdbx_strand_id
1 'polypeptide(L)'
;MPNSTIDRNVTPDQKDDPKSDAGSPTPPRSPGNPSYAGYEYQIQVTIWVALYLMLDKKLTHSITVEPPSHEDIEASIVNPDGTSLELEVETGTYKLMIQAKSRSTGQWTAGAITKVLLGEQNEPATKGVAARIRPLQLLEEDPQKHYIFVTNEGVHPSLRVHTAKNLLDISAAERLPLNTGEGRSDSEQARIARQLLLYPNMTLEVLNSRIKKLLEQYGHVPPANHTDCLSALESAVRLRMTGAENGEWASEDLWKVVKTYGGSIAPNRSLDHYVEPRSYAEILHSMKNLHAVVISGPSGTGKTLTADKIEMELRQAEVPFYVVGPEHGPSEVRGHFNHDGPILFHLRDPWGENRPKPNAECWNDELPKLLSGAGAGRKFLITTRSDILAQVSSTLMEQLAPYLVTIKQDDYQAADLARIYDNMCTCLNDN
;
A
#
# COMPACT_ATOMS: atom_id res chain seq x y z
N MET A 1 82.13 -67.09 13.46
CA MET A 1 81.27 -66.70 14.60
C MET A 1 80.38 -65.57 14.10
N PRO A 2 79.05 -65.64 14.28
CA PRO A 2 78.16 -66.13 13.23
C PRO A 2 77.00 -65.19 12.85
N ASN A 3 76.31 -65.54 11.74
CA ASN A 3 74.88 -65.30 11.40
C ASN A 3 74.43 -63.84 11.18
N SER A 4 73.49 -63.47 10.29
CA SER A 4 72.50 -64.12 9.42
C SER A 4 71.83 -62.94 8.66
N THR A 5 71.84 -62.83 7.33
CA THR A 5 70.87 -63.43 6.39
C THR A 5 69.44 -62.82 6.46
N ILE A 6 69.14 -61.97 5.44
CA ILE A 6 67.92 -61.94 4.58
C ILE A 6 66.64 -61.29 5.19
N ASP A 7 65.82 -60.44 4.55
CA ASP A 7 65.43 -60.12 3.14
C ASP A 7 64.74 -58.70 3.21
N ARG A 8 64.52 -57.85 2.18
CA ARG A 8 64.11 -58.06 0.78
C ARG A 8 64.08 -56.70 0.05
N ASN A 9 64.49 -56.71 -1.23
CA ASN A 9 64.03 -55.97 -2.41
C ASN A 9 63.93 -54.42 -2.39
N VAL A 10 64.75 -53.69 -3.18
CA VAL A 10 64.69 -53.40 -4.64
C VAL A 10 63.79 -52.18 -4.98
N THR A 11 64.45 -51.17 -5.56
CA THR A 11 64.10 -49.84 -6.13
C THR A 11 62.93 -49.84 -7.16
N PRO A 12 62.35 -48.70 -7.65
CA PRO A 12 62.93 -47.34 -7.75
C PRO A 12 62.02 -46.10 -7.49
N ASP A 13 62.69 -44.95 -7.45
CA ASP A 13 62.25 -43.55 -7.63
C ASP A 13 60.78 -43.27 -7.98
N GLN A 14 60.09 -42.57 -7.07
CA GLN A 14 59.09 -41.54 -7.40
C GLN A 14 59.43 -40.27 -6.62
N LYS A 15 59.77 -39.20 -7.35
CA LYS A 15 59.81 -37.84 -6.84
C LYS A 15 58.37 -37.33 -6.74
N ASP A 16 57.86 -37.22 -5.51
CA ASP A 16 56.67 -36.42 -5.20
C ASP A 16 57.10 -35.04 -4.73
N ASP A 17 56.88 -34.02 -5.57
CA ASP A 17 56.81 -32.62 -5.16
C ASP A 17 55.43 -32.37 -4.49
N PRO A 18 55.36 -31.81 -3.27
CA PRO A 18 54.06 -31.45 -2.70
C PRO A 18 53.56 -30.15 -3.35
N LYS A 19 52.47 -30.28 -4.14
CA LYS A 19 51.68 -29.14 -4.61
C LYS A 19 51.13 -28.36 -3.42
N SER A 20 51.55 -27.11 -3.29
CA SER A 20 50.97 -26.10 -2.41
C SER A 20 49.53 -25.82 -2.84
N ASP A 21 48.57 -26.30 -2.05
CA ASP A 21 47.16 -25.99 -2.18
C ASP A 21 46.93 -24.55 -1.69
N ALA A 22 46.84 -23.61 -2.64
CA ALA A 22 46.51 -22.22 -2.35
C ALA A 22 45.03 -22.16 -1.94
N GLY A 23 44.81 -22.15 -0.62
CA GLY A 23 43.50 -22.06 0.01
C GLY A 23 42.65 -20.96 -0.60
N SER A 24 41.48 -21.37 -1.09
CA SER A 24 40.41 -20.47 -1.50
C SER A 24 40.03 -19.57 -0.33
N PRO A 25 39.83 -18.25 -0.51
CA PRO A 25 39.48 -17.35 0.57
C PRO A 25 38.11 -17.73 1.13
N THR A 26 38.11 -18.25 2.36
CA THR A 26 36.90 -18.49 3.16
C THR A 26 36.13 -17.17 3.25
N PRO A 27 34.84 -17.12 2.92
CA PRO A 27 34.06 -15.90 3.11
C PRO A 27 34.12 -15.49 4.58
N PRO A 28 34.23 -14.18 4.88
CA PRO A 28 34.33 -13.70 6.25
C PRO A 28 33.13 -14.21 7.04
N ARG A 29 33.40 -14.98 8.10
CA ARG A 29 32.38 -15.39 9.07
C ARG A 29 31.85 -14.12 9.73
N SER A 30 30.73 -13.61 9.21
CA SER A 30 29.98 -12.55 9.88
C SER A 30 29.53 -13.08 11.24
N PRO A 31 29.85 -12.43 12.37
CA PRO A 31 29.29 -12.80 13.66
C PRO A 31 27.77 -12.53 13.62
N GLY A 32 26.96 -13.59 13.67
CA GLY A 32 25.50 -13.56 13.59
C GLY A 32 24.95 -14.72 12.75
N ASN A 33 23.71 -15.17 12.99
CA ASN A 33 23.06 -16.22 12.20
C ASN A 33 22.51 -15.61 10.88
N PRO A 34 23.12 -15.85 9.71
CA PRO A 34 22.73 -15.22 8.45
C PRO A 34 21.32 -15.59 8.01
N SER A 35 20.85 -16.78 8.40
CA SER A 35 19.50 -17.29 8.12
C SER A 35 18.44 -16.50 8.91
N TYR A 36 18.74 -16.16 10.17
CA TYR A 36 17.84 -15.33 10.98
C TYR A 36 17.71 -13.91 10.41
N ALA A 37 18.81 -13.31 9.95
CA ALA A 37 18.79 -12.00 9.31
C ALA A 37 18.02 -11.99 7.97
N GLY A 38 17.99 -13.13 7.25
CA GLY A 38 17.14 -13.32 6.08
C GLY A 38 15.65 -13.35 6.44
N TYR A 39 15.31 -14.09 7.49
CA TYR A 39 13.94 -14.22 7.99
C TYR A 39 13.35 -12.88 8.46
N GLU A 40 14.11 -12.10 9.26
CA GLU A 40 13.67 -10.76 9.68
C GLU A 40 13.50 -9.80 8.48
N TYR A 41 14.35 -9.94 7.46
CA TYR A 41 14.20 -9.15 6.23
C TYR A 41 12.91 -9.50 5.48
N GLN A 42 12.61 -10.79 5.35
CA GLN A 42 11.39 -11.27 4.72
C GLN A 42 10.15 -10.72 5.44
N ILE A 43 10.12 -10.75 6.78
CA ILE A 43 9.01 -10.18 7.58
C ILE A 43 8.78 -8.71 7.21
N GLN A 44 9.83 -7.89 7.18
CA GLN A 44 9.71 -6.47 6.86
C GLN A 44 9.22 -6.23 5.43
N VAL A 45 9.67 -7.05 4.47
CA VAL A 45 9.15 -7.00 3.09
C VAL A 45 7.67 -7.36 3.07
N THR A 46 7.25 -8.40 3.79
CA THR A 46 5.83 -8.81 3.88
C THR A 46 4.95 -7.70 4.44
N ILE A 47 5.37 -7.05 5.55
CA ILE A 47 4.62 -5.93 6.13
C ILE A 47 4.51 -4.79 5.12
N TRP A 48 5.62 -4.40 4.48
CA TRP A 48 5.61 -3.34 3.49
C TRP A 48 4.66 -3.64 2.32
N VAL A 49 4.72 -4.86 1.77
CA VAL A 49 3.84 -5.30 0.68
C VAL A 49 2.37 -5.28 1.11
N ALA A 50 2.06 -5.81 2.30
CA ALA A 50 0.69 -5.82 2.83
C ALA A 50 0.13 -4.41 2.96
N LEU A 51 0.86 -3.49 3.60
CA LEU A 51 0.44 -2.10 3.77
C LEU A 51 0.33 -1.38 2.41
N TYR A 52 1.28 -1.59 1.50
CA TYR A 52 1.23 -0.96 0.19
C TYR A 52 0.01 -1.41 -0.63
N LEU A 53 -0.25 -2.72 -0.68
CA LEU A 53 -1.34 -3.28 -1.50
C LEU A 53 -2.73 -3.10 -0.87
N MET A 54 -2.84 -3.24 0.46
CA MET A 54 -4.14 -3.18 1.16
C MET A 54 -4.51 -1.79 1.66
N LEU A 55 -3.54 -0.95 2.07
CA LEU A 55 -3.82 0.37 2.65
C LEU A 55 -3.69 1.50 1.63
N ASP A 56 -2.53 1.62 0.96
CA ASP A 56 -2.31 2.67 -0.04
C ASP A 56 -3.13 2.41 -1.30
N LYS A 57 -2.91 1.25 -1.95
CA LYS A 57 -3.52 0.97 -3.25
C LYS A 57 -4.90 0.34 -3.18
N LYS A 58 -5.25 -0.32 -2.06
CA LYS A 58 -6.53 -1.04 -1.87
C LYS A 58 -6.86 -2.00 -3.02
N LEU A 59 -5.84 -2.63 -3.61
CA LEU A 59 -5.98 -3.51 -4.78
C LEU A 59 -6.17 -4.98 -4.38
N THR A 60 -6.00 -5.31 -3.11
CA THR A 60 -6.26 -6.66 -2.59
C THR A 60 -6.89 -6.58 -1.20
N HIS A 61 -7.69 -7.60 -0.88
CA HIS A 61 -8.27 -7.80 0.45
C HIS A 61 -7.44 -8.78 1.29
N SER A 62 -6.54 -9.55 0.70
CA SER A 62 -5.64 -10.44 1.44
C SER A 62 -4.33 -10.70 0.70
N ILE A 63 -3.30 -11.12 1.46
CA ILE A 63 -2.08 -11.72 0.92
C ILE A 63 -1.87 -13.07 1.59
N THR A 64 -1.18 -13.97 0.91
CA THR A 64 -0.74 -15.24 1.50
C THR A 64 0.75 -15.16 1.79
N VAL A 65 1.12 -15.35 3.04
CA VAL A 65 2.49 -15.47 3.55
C VAL A 65 2.87 -16.94 3.53
N GLU A 66 4.05 -17.27 3.00
CA GLU A 66 4.48 -18.67 2.79
C GLU A 66 3.44 -19.52 2.03
N PRO A 67 2.97 -19.05 0.85
CA PRO A 67 2.02 -19.79 0.01
C PRO A 67 2.49 -21.20 -0.37
N PRO A 68 1.56 -22.09 -0.79
CA PRO A 68 1.90 -23.42 -1.32
C PRO A 68 2.82 -23.40 -2.55
N SER A 69 2.95 -22.25 -3.23
CA SER A 69 3.92 -22.02 -4.31
C SER A 69 5.38 -21.99 -3.83
N HIS A 70 5.61 -22.01 -2.51
CA HIS A 70 6.92 -21.91 -1.86
C HIS A 70 7.67 -20.60 -2.18
N GLU A 71 6.91 -19.55 -2.45
CA GLU A 71 7.37 -18.17 -2.47
C GLU A 71 7.14 -17.52 -1.10
N ASP A 72 7.71 -16.34 -0.87
CA ASP A 72 7.58 -15.71 0.45
C ASP A 72 6.20 -15.05 0.62
N ILE A 73 5.68 -14.46 -0.46
CA ILE A 73 4.40 -13.74 -0.50
C ILE A 73 3.70 -13.99 -1.83
N GLU A 74 2.39 -14.16 -1.77
CA GLU A 74 1.51 -14.23 -2.93
C GLU A 74 0.29 -13.32 -2.73
N ALA A 75 -0.07 -12.55 -3.76
CA ALA A 75 -1.19 -11.61 -3.69
C ALA A 75 -2.00 -11.62 -4.99
N SER A 76 -3.32 -11.63 -4.88
CA SER A 76 -4.22 -11.44 -6.02
C SER A 76 -4.62 -9.98 -6.10
N ILE A 77 -4.23 -9.32 -7.18
CA ILE A 77 -4.48 -7.90 -7.42
C ILE A 77 -5.72 -7.76 -8.28
N VAL A 78 -6.65 -6.92 -7.85
CA VAL A 78 -7.80 -6.47 -8.62
C VAL A 78 -7.52 -5.03 -9.06
N ASN A 79 -7.43 -4.80 -10.36
CA ASN A 79 -7.31 -3.48 -10.96
C ASN A 79 -8.70 -3.03 -11.43
N PRO A 80 -9.43 -2.21 -10.65
CA PRO A 80 -10.82 -1.88 -10.94
C PRO A 80 -11.02 -1.02 -12.20
N ASP A 81 -10.02 -0.24 -12.63
CA ASP A 81 -10.25 0.80 -13.64
C ASP A 81 -9.51 0.59 -14.97
N GLY A 82 -8.55 -0.33 -15.07
CA GLY A 82 -7.75 -0.51 -16.30
C GLY A 82 -6.98 0.75 -16.76
N THR A 83 -7.08 1.84 -16.01
CA THR A 83 -6.51 3.17 -16.25
C THR A 83 -5.29 3.45 -15.40
N SER A 84 -4.78 2.46 -14.65
CA SER A 84 -3.38 2.50 -14.27
C SER A 84 -2.58 2.49 -15.58
N LEU A 85 -2.13 3.68 -16.00
CA LEU A 85 -1.40 3.99 -17.24
C LEU A 85 -0.12 3.15 -17.48
N GLU A 86 0.13 2.15 -16.64
CA GLU A 86 1.35 1.36 -16.56
C GLU A 86 1.10 -0.15 -16.67
N LEU A 87 -0.15 -0.65 -16.64
CA LEU A 87 -0.48 -2.08 -16.76
C LEU A 87 -1.55 -2.35 -17.83
N GLU A 88 -1.12 -2.60 -19.07
CA GLU A 88 -1.95 -3.20 -20.13
C GLU A 88 -2.18 -4.69 -19.81
N VAL A 89 -3.07 -4.99 -18.86
CA VAL A 89 -3.57 -6.35 -18.64
C VAL A 89 -5.03 -6.39 -19.07
N GLU A 90 -5.36 -7.19 -20.09
CA GLU A 90 -6.71 -7.33 -20.70
C GLU A 90 -7.79 -7.79 -19.70
N THR A 91 -7.37 -8.28 -18.55
CA THR A 91 -8.18 -8.75 -17.44
C THR A 91 -7.84 -7.92 -16.21
N GLY A 92 -8.83 -7.28 -15.60
CA GLY A 92 -8.70 -6.45 -14.40
C GLY A 92 -8.26 -7.19 -13.14
N THR A 93 -7.66 -8.38 -13.25
CA THR A 93 -7.06 -9.13 -12.15
C THR A 93 -5.72 -9.72 -12.59
N TYR A 94 -4.74 -9.77 -11.68
CA TYR A 94 -3.45 -10.44 -11.91
C TYR A 94 -2.84 -10.86 -10.58
N LYS A 95 -1.81 -11.71 -10.61
CA LYS A 95 -1.24 -12.33 -9.40
C LYS A 95 0.23 -11.98 -9.23
N LEU A 96 0.57 -11.45 -8.06
CA LEU A 96 1.94 -11.15 -7.66
C LEU A 96 2.51 -12.30 -6.85
N MET A 97 3.70 -12.77 -7.24
CA MET A 97 4.52 -13.71 -6.49
C MET A 97 5.82 -13.00 -6.13
N ILE A 98 6.19 -13.00 -4.85
CA ILE A 98 7.32 -12.21 -4.36
C ILE A 98 8.29 -13.10 -3.62
N GLN A 99 9.58 -12.91 -3.91
CA GLN A 99 10.68 -13.52 -3.18
C GLN A 99 11.67 -12.46 -2.68
N ALA A 100 11.91 -12.45 -1.38
CA ALA A 100 12.82 -11.57 -0.68
C ALA A 100 14.17 -12.24 -0.45
N LYS A 101 15.26 -11.51 -0.72
CA LYS A 101 16.63 -11.97 -0.47
C LYS A 101 17.45 -10.90 0.23
N SER A 102 18.02 -11.26 1.37
CA SER A 102 18.94 -10.41 2.12
C SER A 102 20.40 -10.53 1.63
N ARG A 103 21.15 -9.43 1.71
CA ARG A 103 22.55 -9.27 1.33
C ARG A 103 23.50 -10.25 2.02
N SER A 104 23.07 -10.82 3.16
CA SER A 104 23.80 -11.88 3.86
C SER A 104 24.07 -13.10 2.96
N THR A 105 23.29 -13.26 1.89
CA THR A 105 23.40 -14.33 0.89
C THR A 105 23.95 -13.84 -0.46
N GLY A 106 24.52 -12.62 -0.48
CA GLY A 106 25.15 -12.01 -1.65
C GLY A 106 24.18 -11.45 -2.69
N GLN A 107 24.75 -10.83 -3.71
CA GLN A 107 24.03 -10.16 -4.80
C GLN A 107 23.10 -11.11 -5.58
N TRP A 108 22.00 -10.59 -6.13
CA TRP A 108 21.30 -11.27 -7.23
C TRP A 108 22.16 -11.24 -8.49
N THR A 109 22.65 -12.42 -8.88
CA THR A 109 23.29 -12.65 -10.17
C THR A 109 22.28 -13.29 -11.12
N ALA A 110 22.51 -13.15 -12.43
CA ALA A 110 21.64 -13.79 -13.40
C ALA A 110 21.59 -15.32 -13.23
N GLY A 111 22.67 -15.93 -12.76
CA GLY A 111 22.73 -17.37 -12.44
C GLY A 111 21.89 -17.74 -11.22
N ALA A 112 21.88 -16.90 -10.17
CA ALA A 112 21.03 -17.12 -9.01
C ALA A 112 19.53 -17.03 -9.37
N ILE A 113 19.15 -16.06 -10.19
CA ILE A 113 17.77 -15.93 -10.69
C ILE A 113 17.40 -17.14 -11.56
N THR A 114 18.30 -17.53 -12.47
CA THR A 114 18.12 -18.74 -13.30
C THR A 114 17.87 -19.98 -12.46
N LYS A 115 18.62 -20.16 -11.36
CA LYS A 115 18.42 -21.27 -10.43
C LYS A 115 17.07 -21.23 -9.73
N VAL A 116 16.57 -20.05 -9.36
CA VAL A 116 15.22 -19.94 -8.78
C VAL A 116 14.16 -20.29 -9.83
N LEU A 117 14.30 -19.73 -11.05
CA LEU A 117 13.32 -19.89 -12.11
C LEU A 117 13.23 -21.33 -12.66
N LEU A 118 14.36 -22.03 -12.79
CA LEU A 118 14.44 -23.40 -13.33
C LEU A 118 14.51 -24.49 -12.25
N GLY A 119 14.92 -24.15 -11.03
CA GLY A 119 15.34 -25.11 -10.02
C GLY A 119 16.76 -25.63 -10.23
N GLU A 120 17.28 -26.40 -9.27
CA GLU A 120 18.54 -27.14 -9.45
C GLU A 120 18.29 -28.43 -10.26
N GLN A 121 19.18 -28.75 -11.21
CA GLN A 121 19.05 -29.93 -12.08
C GLN A 121 19.10 -31.29 -11.36
N ASN A 122 19.27 -31.31 -10.03
CA ASN A 122 19.49 -32.51 -9.22
C ASN A 122 18.65 -32.56 -7.93
N GLU A 123 17.44 -31.98 -7.88
CA GLU A 123 16.53 -32.26 -6.75
C GLU A 123 15.72 -33.55 -7.05
N PRO A 124 16.06 -34.70 -6.43
CA PRO A 124 15.23 -35.89 -6.57
C PRO A 124 13.85 -35.60 -5.97
N ALA A 125 12.79 -35.94 -6.71
CA ALA A 125 11.44 -35.90 -6.17
C ALA A 125 11.37 -36.78 -4.92
N THR A 126 11.26 -36.17 -3.75
CA THR A 126 11.10 -36.88 -2.49
C THR A 126 9.77 -37.62 -2.52
N LYS A 127 9.79 -38.95 -2.31
CA LYS A 127 8.58 -39.79 -2.34
C LYS A 127 7.48 -39.20 -1.45
N GLY A 128 6.36 -38.82 -2.06
CA GLY A 128 5.14 -38.40 -1.35
C GLY A 128 4.88 -36.88 -1.30
N VAL A 129 5.80 -36.04 -1.79
CA VAL A 129 5.57 -34.59 -1.92
C VAL A 129 5.41 -34.27 -3.41
N ALA A 130 4.32 -33.58 -3.77
CA ALA A 130 4.13 -33.10 -5.14
C ALA A 130 5.32 -32.22 -5.54
N ALA A 131 5.86 -32.41 -6.75
CA ALA A 131 6.99 -31.62 -7.22
C ALA A 131 6.60 -30.13 -7.24
N ARG A 132 7.42 -29.27 -6.63
CA ARG A 132 7.23 -27.81 -6.66
C ARG A 132 7.16 -27.34 -8.12
N ILE A 133 6.07 -26.69 -8.49
CA ILE A 133 5.95 -26.03 -9.79
C ILE A 133 6.93 -24.86 -9.79
N ARG A 134 7.80 -24.80 -10.80
CA ARG A 134 8.85 -23.78 -10.86
C ARG A 134 8.28 -22.43 -11.34
N PRO A 135 8.82 -21.29 -10.89
CA PRO A 135 8.33 -19.98 -11.29
C PRO A 135 8.27 -19.78 -12.80
N LEU A 136 9.26 -20.28 -13.56
CA LEU A 136 9.25 -20.16 -15.01
C LEU A 136 8.05 -20.87 -15.64
N GLN A 137 7.74 -22.08 -15.17
CA GLN A 137 6.58 -22.84 -15.63
C GLN A 137 5.27 -22.10 -15.27
N LEU A 138 5.18 -21.51 -14.08
CA LEU A 138 4.00 -20.72 -13.68
C LEU A 138 3.76 -19.50 -14.59
N LEU A 139 4.83 -18.80 -14.97
CA LEU A 139 4.77 -17.63 -15.86
C LEU A 139 4.46 -18.02 -17.32
N GLU A 140 4.89 -19.22 -17.73
CA GLU A 140 4.57 -19.79 -19.03
C GLU A 140 3.09 -20.11 -19.15
N GLU A 141 2.54 -20.81 -18.15
CA GLU A 141 1.15 -21.25 -18.12
C GLU A 141 0.16 -20.10 -17.92
N ASP A 142 0.54 -19.04 -17.21
CA ASP A 142 -0.37 -17.95 -16.84
C ASP A 142 0.21 -16.55 -17.14
N PRO A 143 -0.29 -15.88 -18.20
CA PRO A 143 0.08 -14.51 -18.55
C PRO A 143 -0.24 -13.46 -17.47
N GLN A 144 -1.12 -13.77 -16.52
CA GLN A 144 -1.51 -12.83 -15.45
C GLN A 144 -0.63 -12.97 -14.21
N LYS A 145 0.38 -13.85 -14.20
CA LYS A 145 1.32 -13.95 -13.08
C LYS A 145 2.53 -13.03 -13.30
N HIS A 146 2.90 -12.32 -12.25
CA HIS A 146 4.10 -11.51 -12.19
C HIS A 146 4.96 -11.96 -11.03
N TYR A 147 6.27 -11.99 -11.25
CA TYR A 147 7.25 -12.47 -10.28
C TYR A 147 8.24 -11.37 -9.93
N ILE A 148 8.33 -11.05 -8.63
CA ILE A 148 9.10 -9.93 -8.12
C ILE A 148 10.18 -10.42 -7.14
N PHE A 149 11.43 -10.07 -7.42
CA PHE A 149 12.52 -10.25 -6.47
C PHE A 149 12.78 -8.97 -5.71
N VAL A 150 12.72 -9.02 -4.37
CA VAL A 150 13.05 -7.88 -3.49
C VAL A 150 14.39 -8.13 -2.81
N THR A 151 15.26 -7.13 -2.77
CA THR A 151 16.55 -7.27 -2.08
C THR A 151 17.06 -5.96 -1.49
N ASN A 152 17.82 -6.05 -0.39
CA ASN A 152 18.53 -4.93 0.23
C ASN A 152 19.92 -4.70 -0.37
N GLU A 153 20.31 -5.44 -1.40
CA GLU A 153 21.58 -5.30 -2.11
C GLU A 153 21.37 -4.70 -3.51
N GLY A 154 22.43 -4.18 -4.11
CA GLY A 154 22.41 -3.79 -5.52
C GLY A 154 22.23 -4.99 -6.45
N VAL A 155 21.86 -4.79 -7.71
CA VAL A 155 21.79 -5.87 -8.71
C VAL A 155 22.98 -5.87 -9.67
N HIS A 156 23.33 -7.04 -10.18
CA HIS A 156 24.38 -7.17 -11.19
C HIS A 156 24.02 -6.33 -12.43
N PRO A 157 24.97 -5.64 -13.10
CA PRO A 157 24.66 -4.75 -14.23
C PRO A 157 23.83 -5.38 -15.34
N SER A 158 24.00 -6.69 -15.60
CA SER A 158 23.22 -7.44 -16.59
C SER A 158 21.73 -7.55 -16.28
N LEU A 159 21.31 -7.28 -15.03
CA LEU A 159 19.92 -7.39 -14.57
C LEU A 159 19.23 -6.03 -14.45
N ARG A 160 19.91 -4.92 -14.75
CA ARG A 160 19.35 -3.57 -14.64
C ARG A 160 18.11 -3.35 -15.50
N VAL A 161 17.98 -4.05 -16.62
CA VAL A 161 16.79 -3.95 -17.50
C VAL A 161 15.51 -4.49 -16.85
N HIS A 162 15.65 -5.33 -15.83
CA HIS A 162 14.53 -5.89 -15.07
C HIS A 162 14.22 -5.09 -13.80
N THR A 163 14.93 -4.01 -13.51
CA THR A 163 14.71 -3.27 -12.25
C THR A 163 13.48 -2.38 -12.31
N ALA A 164 12.65 -2.47 -11.28
CA ALA A 164 11.45 -1.68 -11.09
C ALA A 164 11.70 -0.48 -10.17
N LYS A 165 10.92 0.60 -10.33
CA LYS A 165 10.85 1.74 -9.42
C LYS A 165 9.69 1.59 -8.43
N ASN A 166 8.56 1.04 -8.86
CA ASN A 166 7.41 0.72 -7.99
C ASN A 166 7.09 -0.78 -8.04
N LEU A 167 6.38 -1.28 -7.02
CA LEU A 167 6.03 -2.70 -6.90
C LEU A 167 5.11 -3.18 -8.04
N LEU A 168 4.39 -2.26 -8.68
CA LEU A 168 3.41 -2.54 -9.73
C LEU A 168 3.91 -2.15 -11.14
N ASP A 169 5.18 -1.80 -11.31
CA ASP A 169 5.73 -1.48 -12.63
C ASP A 169 5.74 -2.72 -13.55
N ILE A 170 5.79 -2.51 -14.87
CA ILE A 170 6.10 -3.56 -15.85
C ILE A 170 7.58 -3.49 -16.24
N SER A 171 8.21 -4.67 -16.40
CA SER A 171 9.60 -4.77 -16.82
C SER A 171 9.73 -4.40 -18.30
N ALA A 172 10.68 -3.53 -18.63
CA ALA A 172 11.01 -3.19 -20.01
C ALA A 172 11.89 -4.24 -20.71
N ALA A 173 12.20 -5.35 -20.03
CA ALA A 173 13.09 -6.37 -20.56
C ALA A 173 12.42 -7.18 -21.67
N GLU A 174 13.17 -7.43 -22.75
CA GLU A 174 12.75 -8.26 -23.88
C GLU A 174 13.33 -9.68 -23.82
N ARG A 175 14.26 -9.94 -22.89
CA ARG A 175 14.96 -11.22 -22.77
C ARG A 175 15.07 -11.64 -21.32
N LEU A 176 15.04 -12.95 -21.08
CA LEU A 176 15.25 -13.51 -19.76
C LEU A 176 16.74 -13.57 -19.39
N PRO A 177 17.09 -13.60 -18.09
CA PRO A 177 18.49 -13.65 -17.66
C PRO A 177 19.21 -14.96 -18.03
N LEU A 178 20.39 -14.88 -18.66
CA LEU A 178 21.20 -16.04 -19.09
C LEU A 178 20.40 -17.03 -19.98
N ASN A 179 20.65 -18.32 -19.81
CA ASN A 179 20.15 -19.42 -20.61
C ASN A 179 18.72 -19.83 -20.23
N THR A 180 18.03 -19.06 -19.37
CA THR A 180 16.63 -19.31 -19.01
C THR A 180 15.70 -19.27 -20.22
N GLY A 181 16.07 -18.54 -21.28
CA GLY A 181 15.33 -18.48 -22.53
C GLY A 181 15.65 -19.59 -23.54
N GLU A 182 16.63 -20.47 -23.28
CA GLU A 182 17.04 -21.50 -24.26
C GLU A 182 15.84 -22.37 -24.68
N GLY A 183 15.66 -22.51 -26.00
CA GLY A 183 14.55 -23.25 -26.59
C GLY A 183 13.24 -22.47 -26.78
N ARG A 184 13.17 -21.18 -26.43
CA ARG A 184 11.98 -20.32 -26.59
C ARG A 184 12.13 -19.34 -27.74
N SER A 185 11.02 -19.01 -28.40
CA SER A 185 10.97 -17.94 -29.40
C SER A 185 11.22 -16.57 -28.75
N ASP A 186 11.68 -15.59 -29.55
CA ASP A 186 11.92 -14.23 -29.07
C ASP A 186 10.64 -13.60 -28.48
N SER A 187 9.47 -13.88 -29.06
CA SER A 187 8.18 -13.40 -28.55
C SER A 187 7.81 -13.98 -27.19
N GLU A 188 8.09 -15.26 -26.95
CA GLU A 188 7.81 -15.91 -25.65
C GLU A 188 8.76 -15.40 -24.57
N GLN A 189 10.04 -15.22 -24.91
CA GLN A 189 11.02 -14.66 -23.98
C GLN A 189 10.64 -13.23 -23.58
N ALA A 190 10.25 -12.39 -24.54
CA ALA A 190 9.84 -11.02 -24.27
C ALA A 190 8.59 -10.97 -23.38
N ARG A 191 7.61 -11.84 -23.61
CA ARG A 191 6.42 -11.93 -22.75
C ARG A 191 6.79 -12.24 -21.30
N ILE A 192 7.59 -13.29 -21.08
CA ILE A 192 7.95 -13.72 -19.72
C ILE A 192 8.89 -12.70 -19.05
N ALA A 193 9.79 -12.08 -19.80
CA ALA A 193 10.73 -11.07 -19.28
C ALA A 193 10.02 -9.81 -18.76
N ARG A 194 8.86 -9.45 -19.33
CA ARG A 194 8.00 -8.34 -18.86
C ARG A 194 7.30 -8.65 -17.53
N GLN A 195 7.09 -9.93 -17.22
CA GLN A 195 6.48 -10.39 -15.97
C GLN A 195 7.49 -10.52 -14.82
N LEU A 196 8.79 -10.41 -15.11
CA LEU A 196 9.88 -10.59 -14.15
C LEU A 196 10.46 -9.24 -13.71
N LEU A 197 10.37 -8.93 -12.42
CA LEU A 197 10.80 -7.66 -11.85
C LEU A 197 11.84 -7.86 -10.74
N LEU A 198 12.76 -6.90 -10.65
CA LEU A 198 13.73 -6.79 -9.57
C LEU A 198 13.58 -5.47 -8.85
N TYR A 199 13.48 -5.52 -7.53
CA TYR A 199 13.37 -4.35 -6.67
C TYR A 199 14.61 -4.27 -5.74
N PRO A 200 15.70 -3.63 -6.22
CA PRO A 200 16.97 -3.59 -5.50
C PRO A 200 17.00 -2.51 -4.41
N ASN A 201 18.06 -2.54 -3.59
CA ASN A 201 18.39 -1.50 -2.60
C ASN A 201 17.30 -1.23 -1.55
N MET A 202 16.41 -2.20 -1.30
CA MET A 202 15.43 -2.14 -0.23
C MET A 202 16.05 -2.51 1.11
N THR A 203 16.86 -1.61 1.69
CA THR A 203 17.45 -1.83 3.01
C THR A 203 16.38 -1.83 4.10
N LEU A 204 16.71 -2.37 5.29
CA LEU A 204 15.81 -2.34 6.44
C LEU A 204 15.44 -0.91 6.84
N GLU A 205 16.36 0.05 6.71
CA GLU A 205 16.10 1.46 6.97
C GLU A 205 15.08 2.04 5.98
N VAL A 206 15.21 1.70 4.70
CA VAL A 206 14.26 2.10 3.65
C VAL A 206 12.90 1.43 3.89
N LEU A 207 12.86 0.15 4.25
CA LEU A 207 11.63 -0.57 4.61
C LEU A 207 10.93 0.13 5.77
N ASN A 208 11.64 0.33 6.87
CA ASN A 208 11.09 0.97 8.07
C ASN A 208 10.57 2.38 7.79
N SER A 209 11.32 3.18 7.01
CA SER A 209 10.87 4.53 6.62
C SER A 209 9.60 4.49 5.77
N ARG A 210 9.53 3.59 4.78
CA ARG A 210 8.35 3.42 3.91
C ARG A 210 7.14 2.90 4.70
N ILE A 211 7.33 1.92 5.57
CA ILE A 211 6.27 1.37 6.42
C ILE A 211 5.71 2.45 7.33
N LYS A 212 6.55 3.21 8.04
CA LYS A 212 6.10 4.32 8.89
C LYS A 212 5.32 5.36 8.11
N LYS A 213 5.80 5.72 6.90
CA LYS A 213 5.09 6.64 6.01
C LYS A 213 3.72 6.10 5.60
N LEU A 214 3.61 4.80 5.30
CA LEU A 214 2.33 4.17 4.98
C LEU A 214 1.36 4.18 6.18
N LEU A 215 1.87 3.85 7.38
CA LEU A 215 1.10 3.88 8.62
C LEU A 215 0.62 5.29 8.96
N GLU A 216 1.42 6.32 8.72
CA GLU A 216 1.05 7.72 8.96
C GLU A 216 0.03 8.22 7.93
N GLN A 217 0.31 8.00 6.65
CA GLN A 217 -0.46 8.60 5.56
C GLN A 217 -1.80 7.90 5.31
N TYR A 218 -1.83 6.57 5.41
CA TYR A 218 -3.00 5.76 5.05
C TYR A 218 -3.58 5.00 6.24
N GLY A 219 -2.74 4.59 7.19
CA GLY A 219 -3.21 3.99 8.45
C GLY A 219 -3.60 5.02 9.52
N HIS A 220 -3.25 6.30 9.31
CA HIS A 220 -3.45 7.39 10.26
C HIS A 220 -2.95 7.11 11.69
N VAL A 221 -1.92 6.26 11.82
CA VAL A 221 -1.35 5.91 13.12
C VAL A 221 -0.52 7.08 13.64
N PRO A 222 -0.73 7.53 14.89
CA PRO A 222 0.10 8.57 15.50
C PRO A 222 1.59 8.18 15.50
N PRO A 223 2.52 9.10 15.18
CA PRO A 223 3.95 8.80 15.14
C PRO A 223 4.53 8.18 16.41
N ALA A 224 3.96 8.51 17.58
CA ALA A 224 4.35 7.94 18.87
C ALA A 224 4.13 6.41 18.93
N ASN A 225 3.14 5.88 18.20
CA ASN A 225 2.74 4.48 18.25
C ASN A 225 3.32 3.65 17.09
N HIS A 226 4.05 4.26 16.15
CA HIS A 226 4.56 3.58 14.96
C HIS A 226 5.45 2.38 15.28
N THR A 227 6.32 2.51 16.28
CA THR A 227 7.26 1.43 16.65
C THR A 227 6.52 0.23 17.22
N ASP A 228 5.55 0.46 18.11
CA ASP A 228 4.79 -0.62 18.73
C ASP A 228 3.83 -1.28 17.74
N CYS A 229 3.21 -0.47 16.86
CA CYS A 229 2.39 -0.97 15.75
C CYS A 229 3.20 -1.86 14.82
N LEU A 230 4.42 -1.45 14.45
CA LEU A 230 5.31 -2.25 13.61
C LEU A 230 5.67 -3.59 14.29
N SER A 231 6.00 -3.58 15.58
CA SER A 231 6.28 -4.80 16.35
C SER A 231 5.08 -5.77 16.38
N ALA A 232 3.87 -5.25 16.49
CA ALA A 232 2.65 -6.06 16.42
C ALA A 232 2.41 -6.63 15.02
N LEU A 233 2.65 -5.86 13.96
CA LEU A 233 2.58 -6.34 12.58
C LEU A 233 3.62 -7.43 12.30
N GLU A 234 4.85 -7.28 12.80
CA GLU A 234 5.87 -8.32 12.71
C GLU A 234 5.43 -9.60 13.42
N SER A 235 4.84 -9.48 14.60
CA SER A 235 4.32 -10.63 15.35
C SER A 235 3.18 -11.32 14.61
N ALA A 236 2.31 -10.56 13.94
CA ALA A 236 1.22 -11.09 13.11
C ALA A 236 1.74 -11.83 11.87
N VAL A 237 2.83 -11.36 11.26
CA VAL A 237 3.49 -12.07 10.15
C VAL A 237 4.18 -13.34 10.66
N ARG A 238 4.95 -13.25 11.75
CA ARG A 238 5.63 -14.41 12.37
C ARG A 238 4.64 -15.54 12.68
N LEU A 239 3.45 -15.21 13.17
CA LEU A 239 2.40 -16.20 13.43
C LEU A 239 1.90 -16.88 12.15
N ARG A 240 1.78 -16.16 11.04
CA ARG A 240 1.34 -16.73 9.75
C ARG A 240 2.41 -17.60 9.10
N MET A 241 3.68 -17.22 9.24
CA MET A 241 4.81 -18.03 8.78
C MET A 241 4.89 -19.40 9.49
N THR A 242 4.28 -19.58 10.67
CA THR A 242 4.17 -20.91 11.31
C THR A 242 2.98 -21.74 10.80
N GLY A 243 2.23 -21.24 9.82
CA GLY A 243 1.08 -21.90 9.20
C GLY A 243 -0.28 -21.53 9.80
N ALA A 244 -0.35 -20.54 10.69
CA ALA A 244 -1.63 -20.03 11.18
C ALA A 244 -2.47 -19.46 10.03
N GLU A 245 -3.78 -19.68 10.07
CA GLU A 245 -4.74 -19.17 9.07
C GLU A 245 -4.37 -19.53 7.61
N ASN A 246 -3.68 -20.67 7.41
CA ASN A 246 -3.13 -21.09 6.12
C ASN A 246 -2.19 -20.05 5.47
N GLY A 247 -1.55 -19.20 6.29
CA GLY A 247 -0.70 -18.12 5.82
C GLY A 247 -1.47 -16.90 5.31
N GLU A 248 -2.80 -16.94 5.27
CA GLU A 248 -3.61 -15.81 4.80
C GLU A 248 -3.57 -14.66 5.81
N TRP A 249 -3.26 -13.46 5.32
CA TRP A 249 -3.39 -12.23 6.05
C TRP A 249 -4.46 -11.37 5.38
N ALA A 250 -5.63 -11.33 6.01
CA ALA A 250 -6.75 -10.53 5.55
C ALA A 250 -6.58 -9.05 5.95
N SER A 251 -7.14 -8.18 5.13
CA SER A 251 -7.12 -6.73 5.34
C SER A 251 -7.79 -6.35 6.66
N GLU A 252 -8.84 -7.08 7.05
CA GLU A 252 -9.55 -6.92 8.31
C GLU A 252 -8.64 -7.16 9.51
N ASP A 253 -7.77 -8.18 9.45
CA ASP A 253 -6.85 -8.49 10.53
C ASP A 253 -5.70 -7.49 10.61
N LEU A 254 -5.22 -7.03 9.46
CA LEU A 254 -4.27 -5.93 9.40
C LEU A 254 -4.88 -4.66 10.00
N TRP A 255 -6.13 -4.32 9.66
CA TRP A 255 -6.84 -3.17 10.23
C TRP A 255 -7.12 -3.32 11.72
N LYS A 256 -7.38 -4.52 12.24
CA LYS A 256 -7.48 -4.75 13.69
C LYS A 256 -6.19 -4.31 14.40
N VAL A 257 -5.03 -4.74 13.89
CA VAL A 257 -3.73 -4.34 14.46
C VAL A 257 -3.55 -2.83 14.36
N VAL A 258 -3.75 -2.23 13.20
CA VAL A 258 -3.60 -0.78 13.00
C VAL A 258 -4.51 0.03 13.94
N LYS A 259 -5.76 -0.39 14.12
CA LYS A 259 -6.73 0.27 15.02
C LYS A 259 -6.34 0.17 16.50
N THR A 260 -5.78 -0.96 16.95
CA THR A 260 -5.29 -1.10 18.33
C THR A 260 -4.24 -0.05 18.69
N TYR A 261 -3.46 0.42 17.73
CA TYR A 261 -2.43 1.44 17.92
C TYR A 261 -2.90 2.87 17.57
N GLY A 262 -4.20 3.09 17.52
CA GLY A 262 -4.80 4.42 17.28
C GLY A 262 -4.86 4.82 15.81
N GLY A 263 -4.63 3.89 14.88
CA GLY A 263 -4.89 4.11 13.47
C GLY A 263 -6.38 4.04 13.12
N SER A 264 -6.73 4.52 11.94
CA SER A 264 -8.10 4.56 11.43
C SER A 264 -8.11 4.44 9.91
N ILE A 265 -9.22 3.96 9.35
CA ILE A 265 -9.40 3.80 7.90
C ILE A 265 -9.51 5.17 7.22
N ALA A 266 -10.10 6.12 7.94
CA ALA A 266 -10.24 7.49 7.53
C ALA A 266 -9.39 8.43 8.41
N PRO A 267 -9.06 9.65 7.96
CA PRO A 267 -8.22 10.60 8.71
C PRO A 267 -8.76 10.99 10.09
N ASN A 268 -10.05 10.75 10.32
CA ASN A 268 -10.73 10.95 11.59
C ASN A 268 -11.42 9.63 11.97
N ARG A 269 -11.17 9.11 13.18
CA ARG A 269 -11.80 7.87 13.69
C ARG A 269 -13.33 7.92 13.65
N SER A 270 -13.94 9.11 13.76
CA SER A 270 -15.38 9.26 13.60
C SER A 270 -15.89 8.89 12.21
N LEU A 271 -15.03 8.97 11.17
CA LEU A 271 -15.37 8.60 9.80
C LEU A 271 -15.35 7.08 9.56
N ASP A 272 -14.60 6.31 10.36
CA ASP A 272 -14.59 4.83 10.26
C ASP A 272 -15.97 4.23 10.49
N HIS A 273 -16.81 4.98 11.19
CA HIS A 273 -18.14 4.61 11.63
C HIS A 273 -19.24 5.45 10.96
N TYR A 274 -18.86 6.21 9.94
CA TYR A 274 -19.78 7.09 9.24
C TYR A 274 -20.90 6.29 8.59
N VAL A 275 -22.11 6.78 8.77
CA VAL A 275 -23.31 6.29 8.09
C VAL A 275 -23.81 7.41 7.20
N GLU A 276 -23.93 7.10 5.91
CA GLU A 276 -24.42 8.03 4.91
C GLU A 276 -25.89 8.41 5.19
N PRO A 277 -26.23 9.70 5.29
CA PRO A 277 -27.62 10.12 5.32
C PRO A 277 -28.26 9.88 3.96
N ARG A 278 -29.58 9.70 3.91
CA ARG A 278 -30.33 9.60 2.65
C ARG A 278 -30.04 10.76 1.67
N SER A 279 -29.85 11.96 2.20
CA SER A 279 -29.52 13.17 1.44
C SER A 279 -28.11 13.18 0.83
N TYR A 280 -27.27 12.18 1.12
CA TYR A 280 -25.89 12.12 0.65
C TYR A 280 -25.77 12.12 -0.89
N ALA A 281 -26.66 11.41 -1.57
CA ALA A 281 -26.69 11.40 -3.04
C ALA A 281 -26.96 12.81 -3.63
N GLU A 282 -27.80 13.60 -2.98
CA GLU A 282 -28.10 14.98 -3.39
C GLU A 282 -26.90 15.90 -3.14
N ILE A 283 -26.17 15.70 -2.03
CA ILE A 283 -24.94 16.43 -1.73
C ILE A 283 -23.89 16.17 -2.82
N LEU A 284 -23.68 14.90 -3.19
CA LEU A 284 -22.74 14.54 -4.26
C LEU A 284 -23.18 15.10 -5.62
N HIS A 285 -24.47 15.08 -5.91
CA HIS A 285 -25.02 15.66 -7.15
C HIS A 285 -24.74 17.17 -7.23
N SER A 286 -24.96 17.90 -6.14
CA SER A 286 -24.68 19.33 -6.04
C SER A 286 -23.18 19.61 -6.24
N MET A 287 -22.32 18.85 -5.58
CA MET A 287 -20.86 18.94 -5.74
C MET A 287 -20.37 18.61 -7.15
N LYS A 288 -21.06 17.74 -7.89
CA LYS A 288 -20.69 17.38 -9.26
C LYS A 288 -21.12 18.44 -10.27
N ASN A 289 -22.35 18.96 -10.16
CA ASN A 289 -22.96 19.80 -11.19
C ASN A 289 -22.82 21.30 -10.92
N LEU A 290 -22.90 21.70 -9.65
CA LEU A 290 -22.79 23.09 -9.23
C LEU A 290 -21.41 23.42 -8.66
N HIS A 291 -20.58 22.40 -8.47
CA HIS A 291 -19.24 22.50 -7.88
C HIS A 291 -19.23 23.11 -6.47
N ALA A 292 -20.39 23.18 -5.82
CA ALA A 292 -20.54 23.74 -4.51
C ALA A 292 -21.74 23.12 -3.79
N VAL A 293 -21.62 22.94 -2.48
CA VAL A 293 -22.74 22.50 -1.64
C VAL A 293 -22.72 23.21 -0.29
N VAL A 294 -23.89 23.59 0.18
CA VAL A 294 -24.14 24.11 1.52
C VAL A 294 -24.97 23.08 2.27
N ILE A 295 -24.33 22.38 3.20
CA ILE A 295 -24.97 21.36 4.04
C ILE A 295 -25.56 22.06 5.28
N SER A 296 -26.90 22.08 5.35
CA SER A 296 -27.65 22.62 6.48
C SER A 296 -28.30 21.50 7.31
N GLY A 297 -28.59 21.77 8.57
CA GLY A 297 -29.27 20.81 9.46
C GLY A 297 -29.11 21.16 10.94
N PRO A 298 -29.97 20.62 11.82
CA PRO A 298 -29.85 20.73 13.28
C PRO A 298 -28.48 20.25 13.81
N SER A 299 -28.11 20.64 15.02
CA SER A 299 -26.89 20.10 15.66
C SER A 299 -26.98 18.58 15.83
N GLY A 300 -25.84 17.88 15.73
CA GLY A 300 -25.77 16.42 15.91
C GLY A 300 -26.26 15.56 14.73
N THR A 301 -26.66 16.15 13.61
CA THR A 301 -27.14 15.41 12.40
C THR A 301 -26.02 14.88 11.48
N GLY A 302 -24.75 14.97 11.89
CA GLY A 302 -23.64 14.44 11.09
C GLY A 302 -23.18 15.32 9.91
N LYS A 303 -23.53 16.61 9.86
CA LYS A 303 -23.09 17.55 8.80
C LYS A 303 -21.58 17.62 8.65
N THR A 304 -20.88 17.87 9.75
CA THR A 304 -19.41 17.96 9.78
C THR A 304 -18.79 16.65 9.36
N LEU A 305 -19.34 15.52 9.82
CA LEU A 305 -18.84 14.20 9.46
C LEU A 305 -19.06 13.87 7.97
N THR A 306 -20.21 14.27 7.41
CA THR A 306 -20.50 14.17 5.99
C THR A 306 -19.54 15.03 5.15
N ALA A 307 -19.25 16.25 5.61
CA ALA A 307 -18.29 17.12 4.95
C ALA A 307 -16.86 16.55 5.02
N ASP A 308 -16.45 16.02 6.17
CA ASP A 308 -15.15 15.37 6.37
C ASP A 308 -14.98 14.16 5.45
N LYS A 309 -16.05 13.38 5.24
CA LYS A 309 -16.07 12.24 4.31
C LYS A 309 -15.82 12.69 2.87
N ILE A 310 -16.50 13.75 2.43
CA ILE A 310 -16.34 14.32 1.09
C ILE A 310 -14.94 14.94 0.91
N GLU A 311 -14.44 15.66 1.92
CA GLU A 311 -13.07 16.19 1.92
C GLU A 311 -12.05 15.07 1.74
N MET A 312 -12.18 13.99 2.50
CA MET A 312 -11.31 12.82 2.41
C MET A 312 -11.34 12.22 1.00
N GLU A 313 -12.52 12.01 0.42
CA GLU A 313 -12.67 11.47 -0.94
C GLU A 313 -12.02 12.36 -2.00
N LEU A 314 -12.18 13.69 -1.89
CA LEU A 314 -11.58 14.63 -2.83
C LEU A 314 -10.05 14.75 -2.68
N ARG A 315 -9.51 14.52 -1.48
CA ARG A 315 -8.05 14.42 -1.26
C ARG A 315 -7.46 13.11 -1.79
N GLN A 316 -8.24 12.04 -1.84
CA GLN A 316 -7.83 10.71 -2.30
C GLN A 316 -8.16 10.45 -3.77
N ALA A 317 -8.78 11.41 -4.47
CA ALA A 317 -9.09 11.30 -5.89
C ALA A 317 -7.80 11.23 -6.74
N GLU A 318 -7.93 10.73 -7.97
CA GLU A 318 -6.84 10.60 -8.95
C GLU A 318 -6.03 11.90 -9.11
N VAL A 319 -6.74 13.05 -9.15
CA VAL A 319 -6.14 14.37 -8.99
C VAL A 319 -6.58 14.95 -7.63
N PRO A 320 -5.68 15.01 -6.64
CA PRO A 320 -6.04 15.40 -5.28
C PRO A 320 -6.34 16.90 -5.19
N PHE A 321 -7.36 17.24 -4.41
CA PHE A 321 -7.72 18.63 -4.13
C PHE A 321 -6.93 19.18 -2.94
N TYR A 322 -6.32 20.36 -3.10
CA TYR A 322 -5.77 21.12 -1.98
C TYR A 322 -6.90 21.77 -1.18
N VAL A 323 -6.90 21.59 0.14
CA VAL A 323 -8.02 22.03 1.00
C VAL A 323 -7.68 23.32 1.72
N VAL A 324 -8.57 24.31 1.63
CA VAL A 324 -8.48 25.59 2.32
C VAL A 324 -9.63 25.72 3.31
N GLY A 325 -9.30 25.92 4.58
CA GLY A 325 -10.27 26.10 5.68
C GLY A 325 -10.73 27.55 5.86
N PRO A 326 -11.66 27.82 6.80
CA PRO A 326 -12.18 29.16 7.06
C PRO A 326 -11.28 29.99 8.01
N GLU A 327 -10.12 29.46 8.43
CA GLU A 327 -9.37 29.92 9.61
C GLU A 327 -8.88 31.37 9.53
N HIS A 328 -8.63 31.92 8.33
CA HIS A 328 -8.24 33.33 8.16
C HIS A 328 -9.26 34.17 7.35
N GLY A 329 -10.51 33.70 7.21
CA GLY A 329 -11.64 34.48 6.70
C GLY A 329 -11.72 34.63 5.16
N PRO A 330 -12.68 35.42 4.64
CA PRO A 330 -12.99 35.48 3.20
C PRO A 330 -11.86 36.01 2.31
N SER A 331 -10.97 36.85 2.85
CA SER A 331 -9.87 37.46 2.10
C SER A 331 -8.80 36.42 1.74
N GLU A 332 -8.50 35.49 2.63
CA GLU A 332 -7.56 34.40 2.38
C GLU A 332 -8.15 33.41 1.35
N VAL A 333 -9.43 33.07 1.51
CA VAL A 333 -10.16 32.24 0.53
C VAL A 333 -10.04 32.83 -0.87
N ARG A 334 -10.19 34.15 -1.03
CA ARG A 334 -9.96 34.84 -2.31
C ARG A 334 -8.50 34.79 -2.78
N GLY A 335 -7.54 34.90 -1.87
CA GLY A 335 -6.11 34.79 -2.20
C GLY A 335 -5.75 33.48 -2.88
N HIS A 336 -6.44 32.39 -2.54
CA HIS A 336 -6.24 31.07 -3.12
C HIS A 336 -6.93 30.85 -4.48
N PHE A 337 -7.66 31.82 -5.03
CA PHE A 337 -8.28 31.67 -6.37
C PHE A 337 -7.24 31.56 -7.49
N ASN A 338 -6.03 32.06 -7.26
CA ASN A 338 -4.90 32.01 -8.19
C ASN A 338 -4.00 30.79 -7.98
N HIS A 339 -4.38 29.86 -7.12
CA HIS A 339 -3.58 28.66 -6.89
C HIS A 339 -3.57 27.76 -8.14
N ASP A 340 -2.39 27.25 -8.49
CA ASP A 340 -2.22 26.32 -9.59
C ASP A 340 -2.69 24.91 -9.16
N GLY A 341 -3.84 24.48 -9.68
CA GLY A 341 -4.39 23.13 -9.48
C GLY A 341 -5.73 23.08 -8.73
N PRO A 342 -6.31 21.88 -8.53
CA PRO A 342 -7.64 21.74 -7.93
C PRO A 342 -7.66 22.14 -6.44
N ILE A 343 -8.61 23.00 -6.06
CA ILE A 343 -8.85 23.44 -4.69
C ILE A 343 -10.25 23.10 -4.20
N LEU A 344 -10.33 22.63 -2.96
CA LEU A 344 -11.54 22.51 -2.17
C LEU A 344 -11.54 23.56 -1.06
N PHE A 345 -12.50 24.47 -1.09
CA PHE A 345 -12.77 25.40 0.00
C PHE A 345 -13.73 24.74 0.98
N HIS A 346 -13.21 24.22 2.09
CA HIS A 346 -14.00 23.60 3.15
C HIS A 346 -14.29 24.62 4.25
N LEU A 347 -15.46 25.25 4.20
CA LEU A 347 -15.87 26.31 5.11
C LEU A 347 -16.81 25.74 6.19
N ARG A 348 -16.24 25.39 7.35
CA ARG A 348 -17.00 24.90 8.49
C ARG A 348 -17.65 26.04 9.24
N ASP A 349 -18.99 26.05 9.27
CA ASP A 349 -19.82 27.00 10.02
C ASP A 349 -19.31 28.45 9.89
N PRO A 350 -19.29 29.04 8.67
CA PRO A 350 -18.63 30.33 8.43
C PRO A 350 -19.24 31.48 9.24
N TRP A 351 -20.53 31.36 9.59
CA TRP A 351 -21.21 32.31 10.47
C TRP A 351 -20.93 32.08 11.96
N GLY A 352 -20.40 30.93 12.36
CA GLY A 352 -20.10 30.55 13.75
C GLY A 352 -20.80 29.27 14.20
N GLU A 353 -20.23 28.59 15.20
CA GLU A 353 -20.69 27.27 15.68
C GLU A 353 -21.92 27.34 16.59
N ASN A 354 -21.95 28.34 17.49
CA ASN A 354 -22.99 28.48 18.53
C ASN A 354 -23.68 29.84 18.51
N ARG A 355 -22.99 30.88 18.06
CA ARG A 355 -23.48 32.25 17.89
C ARG A 355 -22.75 32.87 16.71
N PRO A 356 -23.36 33.85 16.03
CA PRO A 356 -22.66 34.64 15.03
C PRO A 356 -21.33 35.16 15.58
N LYS A 357 -20.21 34.82 14.94
CA LYS A 357 -18.90 35.39 15.33
C LYS A 357 -18.91 36.91 15.09
N PRO A 358 -18.26 37.73 15.92
CA PRO A 358 -18.04 39.14 15.56
C PRO A 358 -17.29 39.15 14.21
N ASN A 359 -17.84 39.86 13.21
CA ASN A 359 -17.46 39.87 11.79
C ASN A 359 -18.01 38.72 10.92
N ALA A 360 -18.85 37.82 11.41
CA ALA A 360 -19.50 36.79 10.58
C ALA A 360 -20.36 37.37 9.45
N GLU A 361 -20.84 38.61 9.61
CA GLU A 361 -21.60 39.33 8.58
C GLU A 361 -20.82 39.52 7.27
N CYS A 362 -19.47 39.54 7.32
CA CYS A 362 -18.66 39.65 6.10
C CYS A 362 -18.88 38.47 5.13
N TRP A 363 -19.34 37.32 5.64
CA TRP A 363 -19.67 36.17 4.82
C TRP A 363 -20.96 36.36 4.03
N ASN A 364 -21.88 37.22 4.47
CA ASN A 364 -23.15 37.45 3.78
C ASN A 364 -22.94 38.01 2.37
N ASP A 365 -22.03 38.95 2.22
CA ASP A 365 -21.74 39.57 0.92
C ASP A 365 -20.72 38.78 0.09
N GLU A 366 -19.89 37.96 0.75
CA GLU A 366 -18.76 37.29 0.11
C GLU A 366 -19.06 35.87 -0.37
N LEU A 367 -19.83 35.07 0.38
CA LEU A 367 -20.16 33.70 -0.03
C LEU A 367 -20.80 33.64 -1.43
N PRO A 368 -21.81 34.46 -1.76
CA PRO A 368 -22.43 34.42 -3.08
C PRO A 368 -21.43 34.73 -4.20
N LYS A 369 -20.51 35.68 -3.98
CA LYS A 369 -19.45 36.03 -4.92
C LYS A 369 -18.46 34.88 -5.10
N LEU A 370 -18.06 34.24 -4.00
CA LEU A 370 -17.17 33.08 -4.02
C LEU A 370 -17.79 31.90 -4.76
N LEU A 371 -19.06 31.60 -4.48
CA LEU A 371 -19.82 30.51 -5.12
C LEU A 371 -20.00 30.74 -6.63
N SER A 372 -20.09 31.99 -7.08
CA SER A 372 -20.12 32.30 -8.52
C SER A 372 -18.85 31.88 -9.27
N GLY A 373 -17.73 31.73 -8.55
CA GLY A 373 -16.45 31.26 -9.09
C GLY A 373 -16.23 29.74 -9.01
N ALA A 374 -17.22 28.98 -8.54
CA ALA A 374 -17.14 27.53 -8.44
C ALA A 374 -16.96 26.88 -9.81
N GLY A 375 -16.19 25.79 -9.86
CA GLY A 375 -15.84 25.09 -11.10
C GLY A 375 -15.24 23.72 -10.83
N ALA A 376 -14.99 22.95 -11.89
CA ALA A 376 -14.43 21.60 -11.76
C ALA A 376 -13.11 21.55 -10.95
N GLY A 377 -12.26 22.58 -11.07
CA GLY A 377 -11.02 22.73 -10.28
C GLY A 377 -11.16 23.56 -9.00
N ARG A 378 -12.34 24.10 -8.69
CA ARG A 378 -12.57 24.97 -7.52
C ARG A 378 -13.92 24.63 -6.89
N LYS A 379 -13.90 23.77 -5.89
CA LYS A 379 -15.10 23.27 -5.23
C LYS A 379 -15.33 23.95 -3.89
N PHE A 380 -16.59 24.13 -3.50
CA PHE A 380 -16.97 24.70 -2.21
C PHE A 380 -17.79 23.70 -1.40
N LEU A 381 -17.35 23.43 -0.17
CA LEU A 381 -18.05 22.58 0.77
C LEU A 381 -18.27 23.38 2.04
N ILE A 382 -19.53 23.76 2.29
CA ILE A 382 -19.89 24.63 3.41
C ILE A 382 -20.82 23.86 4.34
N THR A 383 -20.56 23.91 5.64
CA THR A 383 -21.51 23.41 6.66
C THR A 383 -22.12 24.57 7.42
N THR A 384 -23.39 24.48 7.76
CA THR A 384 -24.05 25.47 8.63
C THR A 384 -25.20 24.84 9.42
N ARG A 385 -25.54 25.43 10.57
CA ARG A 385 -26.74 25.03 11.32
C ARG A 385 -27.99 25.71 10.75
N SER A 386 -29.10 24.99 10.73
CA SER A 386 -30.36 25.51 10.19
C SER A 386 -30.90 26.74 10.95
N ASP A 387 -30.66 26.83 12.27
CA ASP A 387 -31.10 27.96 13.09
C ASP A 387 -30.29 29.24 12.85
N ILE A 388 -29.01 29.10 12.48
CA ILE A 388 -28.17 30.22 12.04
C ILE A 388 -28.57 30.64 10.63
N LEU A 389 -28.80 29.66 9.76
CA LEU A 389 -29.25 29.91 8.39
C LEU A 389 -30.63 30.61 8.34
N ALA A 390 -31.51 30.37 9.32
CA ALA A 390 -32.78 31.06 9.44
C ALA A 390 -32.65 32.54 9.88
N GLN A 391 -31.50 32.94 10.44
CA GLN A 391 -31.25 34.30 10.90
C GLN A 391 -30.63 35.19 9.82
N VAL A 392 -30.20 34.61 8.69
CA VAL A 392 -29.58 35.38 7.61
C VAL A 392 -30.65 36.01 6.70
N SER A 393 -30.26 37.06 5.98
CA SER A 393 -31.20 37.82 5.13
C SER A 393 -31.88 36.93 4.09
N SER A 394 -33.15 37.24 3.76
CA SER A 394 -33.90 36.52 2.73
C SER A 394 -33.21 36.55 1.36
N THR A 395 -32.56 37.67 1.03
CA THR A 395 -31.77 37.83 -0.20
C THR A 395 -30.63 36.83 -0.29
N LEU A 396 -29.90 36.62 0.82
CA LEU A 396 -28.82 35.64 0.87
C LEU A 396 -29.38 34.21 0.75
N MET A 397 -30.51 33.94 1.39
CA MET A 397 -31.16 32.63 1.31
C MET A 397 -31.54 32.26 -0.12
N GLU A 398 -32.07 33.21 -0.90
CA GLU A 398 -32.38 32.99 -2.32
C GLU A 398 -31.12 32.69 -3.14
N GLN A 399 -30.00 33.34 -2.85
CA GLN A 399 -28.73 33.12 -3.53
C GLN A 399 -28.08 31.76 -3.17
N LEU A 400 -28.27 31.29 -1.94
CA LEU A 400 -27.73 30.01 -1.48
C LEU A 400 -28.64 28.82 -1.83
N ALA A 401 -29.93 29.06 -2.10
CA ALA A 401 -30.92 28.02 -2.37
C ALA A 401 -30.49 26.96 -3.40
N PRO A 402 -29.82 27.30 -4.53
CA PRO A 402 -29.38 26.30 -5.51
C PRO A 402 -28.38 25.29 -4.95
N TYR A 403 -27.59 25.69 -3.95
CA TYR A 403 -26.51 24.88 -3.38
C TYR A 403 -26.92 24.19 -2.08
N LEU A 404 -28.09 24.53 -1.54
CA LEU A 404 -28.53 24.13 -0.21
C LEU A 404 -29.06 22.70 -0.21
N VAL A 405 -28.44 21.84 0.60
CA VAL A 405 -28.94 20.48 0.89
C VAL A 405 -29.09 20.35 2.40
N THR A 406 -30.27 19.92 2.85
CA THR A 406 -30.58 19.84 4.29
C THR A 406 -30.55 18.40 4.78
N ILE A 407 -29.66 18.09 5.72
CA ILE A 407 -29.66 16.82 6.43
C ILE A 407 -30.67 16.90 7.57
N LYS A 408 -31.68 16.05 7.51
CA LYS A 408 -32.73 15.93 8.53
C LYS A 408 -32.47 14.72 9.41
N GLN A 409 -33.06 14.71 10.61
CA GLN A 409 -32.99 13.54 11.48
C GLN A 409 -33.65 12.30 10.85
N ASP A 410 -34.72 12.52 10.07
CA ASP A 410 -35.44 11.48 9.33
C ASP A 410 -34.63 10.89 8.15
N ASP A 411 -33.48 11.47 7.82
CA ASP A 411 -32.57 10.90 6.81
C ASP A 411 -31.89 9.62 7.31
N TYR A 412 -31.96 9.34 8.61
CA TYR A 412 -31.48 8.12 9.24
C TYR A 412 -32.65 7.23 9.66
N GLN A 413 -32.72 6.02 9.10
CA GLN A 413 -33.73 5.04 9.51
C GLN A 413 -33.32 4.37 10.83
N ALA A 414 -34.24 3.63 11.46
CA ALA A 414 -33.98 2.96 12.72
C ALA A 414 -32.76 2.01 12.67
N ALA A 415 -32.54 1.34 11.53
CA ALA A 415 -31.36 0.50 11.31
C ALA A 415 -30.06 1.31 11.21
N ASP A 416 -30.11 2.50 10.60
CA ASP A 416 -28.95 3.40 10.51
C ASP A 416 -28.58 3.97 11.87
N LEU A 417 -29.57 4.35 12.67
CA LEU A 417 -29.38 4.81 14.04
C LEU A 417 -28.80 3.72 14.95
N ALA A 418 -29.29 2.47 14.81
CA ALA A 418 -28.72 1.32 15.51
C ALA A 418 -27.24 1.12 15.13
N ARG A 419 -26.91 1.17 13.84
CA ARG A 419 -25.53 1.08 13.36
C ARG A 419 -24.65 2.22 13.87
N ILE A 420 -25.15 3.46 13.88
CA ILE A 420 -24.45 4.61 14.47
C ILE A 420 -24.19 4.37 15.96
N TYR A 421 -25.17 3.84 16.69
CA TYR A 421 -25.04 3.54 18.12
C TYR A 421 -24.01 2.45 18.40
N ASP A 422 -24.10 1.32 17.70
CA ASP A 422 -23.15 0.20 17.81
C ASP A 422 -21.72 0.66 17.54
N ASN A 423 -21.55 1.47 16.49
CA ASN A 423 -20.30 2.09 16.10
C ASN A 423 -19.72 3.02 17.19
N MET A 424 -20.56 3.82 17.85
CA MET A 424 -20.12 4.68 18.95
C MET A 424 -19.72 3.86 20.19
N CYS A 425 -20.43 2.77 20.47
CA CYS A 425 -20.10 1.86 21.58
C CYS A 425 -18.75 1.16 21.38
N THR A 426 -18.40 0.77 20.14
CA THR A 426 -17.06 0.23 19.85
C THR A 426 -15.96 1.25 20.10
N CYS A 427 -16.17 2.53 19.77
CA CYS A 427 -15.18 3.59 20.07
C CYS A 427 -14.93 3.81 21.56
N LEU A 428 -15.93 3.57 22.42
CA LEU A 428 -15.81 3.76 23.87
C LEU A 428 -15.09 2.61 24.57
N ASN A 429 -15.15 1.39 24.01
CA ASN A 429 -14.48 0.22 24.58
C ASN A 429 -13.01 0.09 24.17
N ASP A 430 -12.58 0.87 23.17
CA ASP A 430 -11.22 0.87 22.63
C ASP A 430 -10.36 2.07 23.12
N ASN A 431 -10.80 2.78 24.17
CA ASN A 431 -10.01 3.76 24.93
C ASN A 431 -9.67 3.17 26.30
#